data_AF-H1Y3M7-F1
#
_entry.id   AF-H1Y3M7-F1
#
_cell.length_a   1.000
_cell.length_b   1.000
_cell.length_c   1.000
_cell.angle_alpha   90.00
_cell.angle_beta   90.00
_cell.angle_gamma   90.00
#
_symmetry.space_group_name_H-M   'P 1'
#
loop_
_entity.id
_entity.type
_entity.pdbx_description
1 polymer ?
#
loop_
_entity_poly.entity_id
_entity_poly.type
_entity_poly.pdbx_seq_one_letter_code
_entity_poly.pdbx_strand_id
1 'polypeptide(L)'
;MDIQLILHMENTQTKLENAADGLLMMSESDYPFDYFTTTDEVVDDNLILKLAGKPAGTLVEKTTLDYLLRNMTNPASGSVSPEIATRFSQLSTALKQELSEPEVYRVGDRQIDVFILGKTNEGVIAGMRTKLIET
;
A
#
# COMPACT_ATOMS: atom_id res chain seq x y z
N MET A 1 -18.81 -36.77 7.75
CA MET A 1 -17.64 -36.07 8.35
C MET A 1 -17.24 -35.06 7.31
N ASP A 2 -18.03 -33.99 7.21
CA ASP A 2 -17.91 -33.01 6.15
C ASP A 2 -16.79 -32.03 6.48
N ILE A 3 -15.98 -31.82 5.46
CA ILE A 3 -14.71 -31.08 5.44
C ILE A 3 -15.01 -29.57 5.47
N GLN A 4 -15.82 -29.13 6.43
CA GLN A 4 -16.05 -27.72 6.75
C GLN A 4 -14.99 -27.17 7.72
N LEU A 5 -13.86 -27.89 7.85
CA LEU A 5 -12.77 -27.56 8.76
C LEU A 5 -11.42 -27.55 8.02
N ILE A 6 -11.36 -26.95 6.83
CA ILE A 6 -10.09 -26.46 6.29
C ILE A 6 -10.06 -24.98 6.62
N LEU A 7 -9.33 -24.67 7.70
CA LEU A 7 -8.74 -23.39 8.07
C LEU A 7 -8.97 -22.28 7.02
N HIS A 8 -9.80 -21.29 7.34
CA HIS A 8 -9.75 -19.98 6.70
C HIS A 8 -8.40 -19.35 7.05
N MET A 9 -7.35 -19.70 6.30
CA MET A 9 -6.19 -18.83 6.19
C MET A 9 -6.63 -17.73 5.23
N GLU A 10 -6.93 -16.54 5.76
CA GLU A 10 -7.11 -15.36 4.91
C GLU A 10 -5.86 -15.21 4.04
N ASN A 11 -6.04 -15.06 2.73
CA ASN A 11 -4.94 -14.79 1.81
C ASN A 11 -4.44 -13.35 2.01
N THR A 12 -3.26 -13.03 1.45
CA THR A 12 -2.66 -11.70 1.58
C THR A 12 -3.59 -10.58 1.12
N GLN A 13 -4.37 -10.78 0.06
CA GLN A 13 -5.36 -9.80 -0.40
C GLN A 13 -6.38 -9.48 0.69
N THR A 14 -7.08 -10.48 1.22
CA THR A 14 -8.13 -10.29 2.23
C THR A 14 -7.58 -9.58 3.47
N LYS A 15 -6.40 -9.97 3.94
CA LYS A 15 -5.78 -9.34 5.13
C LYS A 15 -5.44 -7.87 4.89
N LEU A 16 -4.88 -7.53 3.73
CA LEU A 16 -4.52 -6.15 3.42
C LEU A 16 -5.76 -5.28 3.16
N GLU A 17 -6.77 -5.80 2.46
CA GLU A 17 -8.05 -5.11 2.25
C GLU A 17 -8.77 -4.86 3.59
N ASN A 18 -8.85 -5.87 4.47
CA ASN A 18 -9.44 -5.71 5.80
C ASN A 18 -8.68 -4.68 6.65
N ALA A 19 -7.35 -4.67 6.59
CA ALA A 19 -6.54 -3.71 7.34
C ALA A 19 -6.69 -2.28 6.80
N ALA A 20 -7.02 -2.12 5.51
CA ALA A 20 -7.17 -0.84 4.84
C ALA A 20 -8.63 -0.32 4.80
N ASP A 21 -9.61 -1.13 5.14
CA ASP A 21 -11.03 -0.80 4.99
C ASP A 21 -11.39 0.55 5.64
N GLY A 22 -11.99 1.46 4.89
CA GLY A 22 -12.35 2.79 5.36
C GLY A 22 -11.18 3.69 5.79
N LEU A 23 -9.91 3.31 5.56
CA LEU A 23 -8.77 4.21 5.66
C LEU A 23 -8.61 4.98 4.35
N LEU A 24 -8.40 6.29 4.49
CA LEU A 24 -8.15 7.18 3.37
C LEU A 24 -6.80 7.86 3.56
N MET A 25 -5.95 7.84 2.54
CA MET A 25 -4.74 8.62 2.50
C MET A 25 -5.11 10.09 2.36
N MET A 26 -4.96 10.85 3.45
CA MET A 26 -5.29 12.27 3.49
C MET A 26 -4.13 13.10 2.95
N SER A 27 -4.43 13.92 1.94
CA SER A 27 -3.54 14.94 1.38
C SER A 27 -4.37 16.20 1.13
N GLU A 28 -4.33 16.82 -0.05
CA GLU A 28 -5.35 17.80 -0.44
C GLU A 28 -6.69 17.14 -0.84
N SER A 29 -6.64 15.84 -1.16
CA SER A 29 -7.81 15.00 -1.36
C SER A 29 -7.60 13.66 -0.66
N ASP A 30 -8.72 12.99 -0.39
CA ASP A 30 -8.77 11.70 0.29
C ASP A 30 -8.87 10.56 -0.73
N TYR A 31 -7.98 9.57 -0.64
CA TYR A 31 -7.99 8.42 -1.54
C TYR A 31 -7.94 7.09 -0.76
N PRO A 32 -8.71 6.07 -1.16
CA PRO A 32 -8.63 4.75 -0.54
C PRO A 32 -7.32 4.04 -0.89
N PHE A 33 -7.11 2.90 -0.26
CA PHE A 33 -6.08 1.94 -0.64
C PHE A 33 -6.72 0.77 -1.39
N ASP A 34 -6.27 0.50 -2.61
CA ASP A 34 -6.71 -0.66 -3.39
C ASP A 34 -5.63 -1.73 -3.41
N TYR A 35 -6.02 -3.00 -3.24
CA TYR A 35 -5.11 -4.13 -3.45
C TYR A 35 -4.79 -4.31 -4.95
N PHE A 36 -3.57 -4.75 -5.25
CA PHE A 36 -3.19 -5.21 -6.57
C PHE A 36 -2.18 -6.36 -6.51
N THR A 37 -2.08 -7.08 -7.63
CA THR A 37 -1.07 -8.11 -7.89
C THR A 37 -0.58 -8.00 -9.33
N THR A 38 0.63 -8.49 -9.60
CA THR A 38 1.17 -8.58 -10.97
C THR A 38 1.87 -9.92 -11.20
N THR A 39 1.91 -10.34 -12.46
CA THR A 39 2.67 -11.50 -12.92
C THR A 39 4.13 -11.17 -13.26
N ASP A 40 4.52 -9.90 -13.17
CA ASP A 40 5.92 -9.49 -13.33
C ASP A 40 6.77 -10.06 -12.18
N GLU A 41 8.04 -10.36 -12.44
CA GLU A 41 8.93 -11.04 -11.47
C GLU A 41 9.92 -10.08 -10.77
N VAL A 42 10.12 -8.89 -11.35
CA VAL A 42 11.08 -7.89 -10.92
C VAL A 42 10.36 -6.57 -10.67
N VAL A 43 10.66 -5.94 -9.54
CA VAL A 43 10.23 -4.58 -9.25
C VAL A 43 11.25 -3.60 -9.82
N ASP A 44 10.88 -2.91 -10.90
CA ASP A 44 11.67 -1.83 -11.50
C ASP A 44 10.77 -0.66 -11.91
N ASP A 45 11.36 0.46 -12.31
CA ASP A 45 10.60 1.66 -12.69
C ASP A 45 9.65 1.39 -13.87
N ASN A 46 9.97 0.46 -14.78
CA ASN A 46 9.09 0.10 -15.89
C ASN A 46 7.80 -0.56 -15.41
N LEU A 47 7.90 -1.50 -14.46
CA LEU A 47 6.74 -2.10 -13.82
C LEU A 47 5.89 -1.02 -13.15
N ILE A 48 6.50 -0.12 -12.40
CA ILE A 48 5.79 0.91 -11.64
C ILE A 48 5.05 1.86 -12.59
N LEU A 49 5.68 2.27 -13.70
CA LEU A 49 5.04 3.09 -14.73
C LEU A 49 3.89 2.36 -15.43
N LYS A 50 4.05 1.05 -15.70
CA LYS A 50 3.00 0.18 -16.25
C LYS A 50 1.81 0.10 -15.29
N LEU A 51 2.04 -0.11 -13.99
CA LEU A 51 0.98 -0.14 -12.97
C LEU A 51 0.27 1.22 -12.84
N ALA A 52 1.00 2.32 -12.97
CA ALA A 52 0.45 3.67 -12.95
C ALA A 52 -0.25 4.09 -14.25
N GLY A 53 -0.09 3.33 -15.34
CA GLY A 53 -0.56 3.73 -16.67
C GLY A 53 0.10 5.02 -17.17
N LYS A 54 1.37 5.24 -16.81
CA LYS A 54 2.13 6.46 -17.15
C LYS A 54 3.19 6.17 -18.22
N PRO A 55 3.54 7.15 -19.07
CA PRO A 55 4.58 6.97 -20.07
C PRO A 55 5.98 6.88 -19.44
N ALA A 56 6.91 6.28 -20.20
CA ALA A 56 8.33 6.29 -19.87
C ALA A 56 8.85 7.71 -19.64
N GLY A 57 9.76 7.87 -18.68
CA GLY A 57 10.32 9.17 -18.29
C GLY A 57 9.46 9.99 -17.33
N THR A 58 8.27 9.51 -16.94
CA THR A 58 7.56 10.07 -15.78
C THR A 58 8.39 9.87 -14.53
N LEU A 59 8.43 10.87 -13.63
CA LEU A 59 9.18 10.80 -12.38
C LEU A 59 8.70 9.62 -11.53
N VAL A 60 9.64 8.77 -11.11
CA VAL A 60 9.45 7.68 -10.15
C VAL A 60 10.42 7.90 -8.99
N GLU A 61 9.89 8.03 -7.78
CA GLU A 61 10.69 8.17 -6.57
C GLU A 61 10.45 6.98 -5.64
N LYS A 62 11.51 6.55 -4.94
CA LYS A 62 11.42 5.53 -3.90
C LYS A 62 11.43 6.15 -2.51
N THR A 63 10.62 5.60 -1.61
CA THR A 63 10.62 5.93 -0.18
C THR A 63 10.30 4.70 0.67
N THR A 64 10.30 4.84 1.99
CA THR A 64 9.90 3.79 2.92
C THR A 64 8.43 3.93 3.32
N LEU A 65 7.83 2.79 3.74
CA LEU A 65 6.48 2.76 4.30
C LEU A 65 6.35 3.65 5.55
N ASP A 66 7.35 3.60 6.43
CA ASP A 66 7.37 4.42 7.65
C ASP A 66 7.39 5.91 7.32
N TYR A 67 8.14 6.32 6.29
CA TYR A 67 8.15 7.71 5.86
C TYR A 67 6.81 8.11 5.24
N LEU A 68 6.23 7.27 4.37
CA LEU A 68 4.92 7.54 3.74
C LEU A 68 3.84 7.77 4.80
N LEU A 69 3.79 6.91 5.82
CA LEU A 69 2.72 6.90 6.83
C LEU A 69 3.06 7.71 8.09
N ARG A 70 4.23 8.37 8.18
CA ARG A 70 4.75 9.03 9.41
C ARG A 70 3.75 9.97 10.10
N ASN A 71 2.96 10.70 9.32
CA ASN A 71 1.96 11.63 9.85
C ASN A 71 0.66 10.92 10.20
N MET A 72 0.32 9.86 9.46
CA MET A 72 -0.90 9.08 9.64
C MET A 72 -0.81 8.14 10.85
N THR A 73 0.37 7.64 11.20
CA THR A 73 0.58 6.76 12.36
C THR A 73 0.89 7.53 13.64
N ASN A 74 1.19 8.83 13.55
CA ASN A 74 1.52 9.65 14.70
C ASN A 74 0.29 10.45 15.17
N PRO A 75 -0.35 10.10 16.30
CA PRO A 75 -1.50 10.84 16.81
C PRO A 75 -1.17 12.30 17.19
N ALA A 76 0.10 12.62 17.45
CA ALA A 76 0.54 13.99 17.75
C ALA A 76 0.73 14.86 16.49
N SER A 77 0.63 14.29 15.28
CA SER A 77 0.73 15.07 14.04
C SER A 77 -0.48 15.98 13.80
N GLY A 78 -1.62 15.64 14.41
CA GLY A 78 -2.91 16.29 14.13
C GLY A 78 -3.48 15.99 12.74
N SER A 79 -2.87 15.10 11.96
CA SER A 79 -3.34 14.77 10.60
C SER A 79 -4.60 13.90 10.61
N VAL A 80 -4.74 13.03 11.61
CA VAL A 80 -5.87 12.12 11.79
C VAL A 80 -6.22 12.00 13.27
N SER A 81 -7.40 11.47 13.60
CA SER A 81 -7.75 11.16 14.99
C SER A 81 -6.84 10.05 15.55
N PRO A 82 -6.65 9.96 16.89
CA PRO A 82 -5.84 8.90 17.49
C PRO A 82 -6.32 7.47 17.17
N GLU A 83 -7.63 7.29 17.01
CA GLU A 83 -8.22 6.02 16.59
C GLU A 83 -7.78 5.65 15.17
N ILE A 84 -7.91 6.60 14.23
CA ILE A 84 -7.45 6.42 12.85
C ILE A 84 -5.94 6.21 12.78
N ALA A 85 -5.15 6.90 13.63
CA ALA A 85 -3.71 6.69 13.69
C ALA A 85 -3.32 5.27 14.13
N THR A 86 -4.09 4.70 15.06
CA THR A 86 -3.94 3.31 15.48
C THR A 86 -4.24 2.36 14.32
N ARG A 87 -5.31 2.63 13.56
CA ARG A 87 -5.67 1.83 12.37
C ARG A 87 -4.61 1.92 11.26
N PHE A 88 -4.03 3.09 11.01
CA PHE A 88 -2.88 3.22 10.11
C PHE A 88 -1.65 2.45 10.58
N SER A 89 -1.42 2.39 11.89
CA SER A 89 -0.34 1.57 12.46
C SER A 89 -0.60 0.07 12.28
N GLN A 90 -1.87 -0.37 12.35
CA GLN A 90 -2.29 -1.73 12.04
C GLN A 90 -2.11 -2.06 10.56
N LEU A 91 -2.50 -1.16 9.65
CA LEU A 91 -2.23 -1.30 8.21
C LEU A 91 -0.73 -1.42 7.93
N SER A 92 0.09 -0.55 8.53
CA SER A 92 1.55 -0.62 8.37
C SER A 92 2.12 -1.95 8.87
N THR A 93 1.56 -2.50 9.95
CA THR A 93 1.98 -3.80 10.49
C THR A 93 1.57 -4.94 9.55
N ALA A 94 0.33 -4.93 9.05
CA ALA A 94 -0.16 -5.93 8.11
C ALA A 94 0.68 -5.95 6.82
N LEU A 95 0.99 -4.78 6.26
CA LEU A 95 1.87 -4.67 5.08
C LEU A 95 3.25 -5.29 5.32
N LYS A 96 3.87 -5.06 6.49
CA LYS A 96 5.18 -5.63 6.83
C LYS A 96 5.14 -7.13 7.13
N GLN A 97 3.99 -7.67 7.51
CA GLN A 97 3.80 -9.09 7.78
C GLN A 97 3.49 -9.90 6.51
N GLU A 98 2.73 -9.30 5.60
CA GLU A 98 2.25 -9.98 4.40
C GLU A 98 3.15 -9.78 3.18
N LEU A 99 3.99 -8.74 3.19
CA LEU A 99 4.93 -8.43 2.12
C LEU A 99 6.37 -8.51 2.63
N SER A 100 7.23 -9.21 1.90
CA SER A 100 8.67 -9.23 2.13
C SER A 100 9.27 -7.89 1.71
N GLU A 101 9.93 -7.22 2.66
CA GLU A 101 10.65 -5.95 2.47
C GLU A 101 9.87 -4.92 1.64
N PRO A 102 8.68 -4.46 2.11
CA PRO A 102 7.82 -3.61 1.30
C PRO A 102 8.50 -2.28 0.95
N GLU A 103 8.59 -2.01 -0.35
CA GLU A 103 9.06 -0.75 -0.90
C GLU A 103 7.88 0.16 -1.24
N VAL A 104 8.12 1.48 -1.22
CA VAL A 104 7.13 2.47 -1.65
C VAL A 104 7.65 3.23 -2.86
N TYR A 105 6.83 3.29 -3.90
CA TYR A 105 7.07 4.07 -5.11
C TYR A 105 6.04 5.18 -5.23
N ARG A 106 6.51 6.37 -5.64
CA ARG A 106 5.72 7.57 -5.91
C ARG A 106 5.91 7.95 -7.37
N VAL A 107 4.83 8.10 -8.12
CA VAL A 107 4.88 8.36 -9.57
C VAL A 107 4.17 9.67 -9.91
N GLY A 108 4.90 10.63 -10.47
CA GLY A 108 4.42 11.98 -10.74
C GLY A 108 4.81 13.01 -9.67
N ASP A 109 4.43 14.27 -9.88
CA ASP A 109 4.87 15.44 -9.10
C ASP A 109 3.73 16.21 -8.41
N ARG A 110 2.53 16.26 -9.00
CA ARG A 110 1.33 16.87 -8.39
C ARG A 110 0.23 15.87 -8.03
N GLN A 111 -0.06 14.97 -8.96
CA GLN A 111 -0.96 13.83 -8.74
C GLN A 111 -0.10 12.59 -8.68
N ILE A 112 0.25 12.19 -7.47
CA ILE A 112 1.25 11.18 -7.21
C ILE A 112 0.54 9.85 -7.00
N ASP A 113 0.74 8.92 -7.95
CA ASP A 113 0.34 7.53 -7.78
C ASP A 113 1.32 6.85 -6.82
N VAL A 114 0.81 6.27 -5.73
CA VAL A 114 1.62 5.61 -4.71
C VAL A 114 1.41 4.11 -4.76
N PHE A 115 2.50 3.35 -4.81
CA PHE A 115 2.49 1.89 -4.74
C PHE A 115 3.32 1.43 -3.55
N ILE A 116 2.69 0.69 -2.64
CA ILE A 116 3.34 -0.01 -1.54
C ILE A 116 3.36 -1.49 -1.93
N LEU A 117 4.51 -2.07 -2.21
CA LEU A 117 4.57 -3.43 -2.72
C LEU A 117 5.78 -4.23 -2.27
N GLY A 118 5.64 -5.55 -2.31
CA GLY A 118 6.69 -6.51 -2.04
C GLY A 118 6.26 -7.89 -2.53
N LYS A 119 7.02 -8.92 -2.15
CA LYS A 119 6.63 -10.31 -2.44
C LYS A 119 5.77 -10.88 -1.33
N THR A 120 4.66 -11.52 -1.68
CA THR A 120 3.87 -12.30 -0.72
C THR A 120 4.62 -13.56 -0.31
N ASN A 121 4.11 -14.29 0.69
CA ASN A 121 4.62 -15.61 1.07
C ASN A 121 4.59 -16.65 -0.06
N GLU A 122 3.74 -16.42 -1.07
CA GLU A 122 3.63 -17.26 -2.28
C GLU A 122 4.62 -16.83 -3.38
N GLY A 123 5.42 -15.79 -3.14
CA GLY A 123 6.43 -15.29 -4.08
C GLY A 123 5.87 -14.34 -5.16
N VAL A 124 4.58 -14.00 -5.10
CA VAL A 124 3.91 -13.11 -6.05
C VAL A 124 4.15 -11.66 -5.66
N ILE A 125 4.38 -10.77 -6.63
CA ILE A 125 4.44 -9.33 -6.36
C ILE A 125 3.02 -8.81 -6.16
N ALA A 126 2.77 -8.24 -4.99
CA ALA A 126 1.48 -7.67 -4.61
C ALA A 126 1.65 -6.47 -3.69
N GLY A 127 0.56 -5.76 -3.46
CA GLY A 127 0.61 -4.58 -2.62
C GLY A 127 -0.68 -3.78 -2.57
N MET A 128 -0.56 -2.57 -2.05
CA MET A 128 -1.63 -1.59 -2.00
C MET A 128 -1.23 -0.35 -2.81
N ARG A 129 -2.19 0.23 -3.52
CA ARG A 129 -2.00 1.51 -4.21
C ARG A 129 -2.92 2.58 -3.62
N THR A 130 -2.48 3.83 -3.64
CA THR A 130 -3.27 5.00 -3.28
C THR A 130 -2.79 6.22 -4.07
N LYS A 131 -3.28 7.43 -3.76
CA LYS A 131 -2.86 8.67 -4.40
C LYS A 131 -2.60 9.77 -3.38
N LEU A 132 -1.68 10.67 -3.73
CA LEU A 132 -1.43 11.93 -3.03
C LEU A 132 -1.61 13.10 -4.00
N ILE A 133 -2.11 14.21 -3.48
CA ILE A 133 -2.13 15.50 -4.17
C ILE A 133 -1.19 16.44 -3.43
N GLU A 134 -0.24 17.04 -4.14
CA GLU A 134 0.75 17.99 -3.63
C GLU A 134 0.77 19.26 -4.51
N THR A 135 0.85 20.46 -3.90
CA THR A 135 0.87 21.77 -4.57
C THR A 135 2.24 22.42 -4.66
#